data_AF-A0A7Y4QE55-F1
#
_entry.id   AF-A0A7Y4QE55-F1
#
_cell.length_a   1.000
_cell.length_b   1.000
_cell.length_c   1.000
_cell.angle_alpha   90.00
_cell.angle_beta   90.00
_cell.angle_gamma   90.00
#
_symmetry.space_group_name_H-M   'P 1'
#
loop_
_entity.id
_entity.type
_entity.pdbx_description
1 polymer ?
#
loop_
_entity_poly.entity_id
_entity_poly.type
_entity_poly.pdbx_seq_one_letter_code
_entity_poly.pdbx_strand_id
1 'polypeptide(L)'
;MFLYNVTVGINKEIEKDWLEWIKQNYLPAVAATGFFVESKIYRIVTHDDENSVSYSIQLFAHHIEDVVQYLAQHTDTIIETHRQRFKDRHVVFNTLLEEV
;
A
#
# COMPACT_ATOMS: atom_id res chain seq x y z
N MET A 1 -5.44 14.79 -10.54
CA MET A 1 -5.57 13.99 -9.30
C MET A 1 -4.19 13.56 -8.82
N PHE A 2 -4.02 13.23 -7.54
CA PHE A 2 -2.75 12.69 -7.01
C PHE A 2 -2.90 11.20 -6.71
N LEU A 3 -1.83 10.45 -6.96
CA LEU A 3 -1.73 9.02 -6.68
C LEU A 3 -0.55 8.76 -5.76
N TYR A 4 -0.84 8.28 -4.55
CA TYR A 4 0.16 7.67 -3.69
C TYR A 4 0.23 6.17 -3.99
N ASN A 5 1.31 5.75 -4.65
CA ASN A 5 1.54 4.36 -5.00
C ASN A 5 2.52 3.71 -4.01
N VAL A 6 2.09 2.59 -3.44
CA VAL A 6 2.88 1.74 -2.54
C VAL A 6 3.15 0.43 -3.26
N THR A 7 4.39 0.26 -3.72
CA THR A 7 4.86 -1.00 -4.29
C THR A 7 5.38 -1.90 -3.17
N VAL A 8 4.83 -3.11 -3.06
CA VAL A 8 5.20 -4.09 -2.04
C VAL A 8 5.69 -5.37 -2.71
N GLY A 9 6.96 -5.70 -2.51
CA GLY A 9 7.48 -7.04 -2.77
C GLY A 9 7.24 -7.92 -1.56
N ILE A 10 6.61 -9.09 -1.74
CA ILE A 10 6.23 -10.01 -0.66
C ILE A 10 6.76 -11.42 -0.95
N ASN A 11 7.20 -12.12 0.10
CA ASN A 11 7.56 -13.53 -0.01
C ASN A 11 6.32 -14.37 -0.38
N LYS A 12 6.44 -15.24 -1.39
CA LYS A 12 5.35 -16.08 -1.89
C LYS A 12 4.72 -16.99 -0.83
N GLU A 13 5.49 -17.44 0.17
CA GLU A 13 4.97 -18.27 1.28
C GLU A 13 3.84 -17.60 2.06
N ILE A 14 3.82 -16.27 2.09
CA ILE A 14 2.83 -15.47 2.81
C ILE A 14 1.96 -14.60 1.88
N GLU A 15 2.10 -14.73 0.56
CA GLU A 15 1.37 -13.91 -0.44
C GLU A 15 -0.13 -13.89 -0.16
N LYS A 16 -0.72 -15.08 0.09
CA LYS A 16 -2.16 -15.23 0.30
C LYS A 16 -2.64 -14.54 1.59
N ASP A 17 -1.95 -14.77 2.72
CA ASP A 17 -2.28 -14.11 4.00
C ASP A 17 -2.10 -12.60 3.89
N TRP A 18 -1.01 -12.15 3.26
CA TRP A 18 -0.76 -10.73 3.04
C TRP A 18 -1.86 -10.09 2.20
N LEU A 19 -2.22 -10.68 1.07
CA LEU A 19 -3.24 -10.14 0.17
C LEU A 19 -4.62 -10.09 0.83
N GLU A 20 -4.97 -11.12 1.60
CA GLU A 20 -6.21 -11.14 2.38
C GLU A 20 -6.22 -10.06 3.45
N TRP A 21 -5.14 -9.93 4.22
CA TRP A 21 -5.02 -8.92 5.26
C TRP A 21 -5.07 -7.49 4.70
N ILE A 22 -4.40 -7.23 3.57
CA ILE A 22 -4.45 -5.91 2.92
C ILE A 22 -5.88 -5.54 2.54
N LYS A 23 -6.64 -6.47 1.96
CA LYS A 23 -8.02 -6.23 1.55
C LYS A 23 -8.99 -6.07 2.71
N GLN A 24 -8.80 -6.83 3.79
CA GLN A 24 -9.74 -6.86 4.91
C GLN A 24 -9.42 -5.87 6.02
N ASN A 25 -8.17 -5.40 6.12
CA ASN A 25 -7.71 -4.57 7.25
C ASN A 25 -7.06 -3.27 6.77
N TYR A 26 -6.00 -3.35 5.94
CA TYR A 26 -5.23 -2.18 5.53
C TYR A 26 -6.06 -1.20 4.70
N LEU A 27 -6.65 -1.65 3.59
CA LEU A 27 -7.44 -0.77 2.71
C LEU A 27 -8.67 -0.18 3.42
N PRO A 28 -9.44 -0.94 4.21
CA PRO A 28 -10.51 -0.36 5.03
C PRO A 28 -10.02 0.66 6.06
N ALA A 29 -8.88 0.43 6.73
CA ALA A 29 -8.32 1.39 7.67
C ALA A 29 -7.88 2.68 6.97
N VAL A 30 -7.25 2.57 5.79
CA VAL A 30 -6.89 3.72 4.95
C VAL A 30 -8.14 4.48 4.51
N ALA A 31 -9.18 3.79 4.03
CA ALA A 31 -10.43 4.41 3.62
C ALA A 31 -11.13 5.14 4.79
N ALA A 32 -11.07 4.58 6.00
CA ALA A 32 -11.64 5.19 7.21
C ALA A 32 -10.96 6.52 7.62
N THR A 33 -9.75 6.81 7.12
CA THR A 33 -9.07 8.09 7.36
C THR A 33 -9.71 9.26 6.60
N GLY A 34 -10.41 8.98 5.49
CA GLY A 34 -11.04 10.00 4.65
C GLY A 34 -10.10 10.80 3.74
N PHE A 35 -8.78 10.54 3.74
CA PHE A 35 -7.81 11.25 2.89
C PHE A 35 -7.79 10.78 1.43
N PHE A 36 -8.31 9.58 1.15
CA PHE A 36 -8.29 9.00 -0.19
C PHE A 36 -9.70 8.70 -0.66
N VAL A 37 -9.94 8.96 -1.95
CA VAL A 37 -11.26 8.80 -2.58
C VAL A 37 -11.42 7.46 -3.28
N GLU A 38 -10.30 6.82 -3.64
CA GLU A 38 -10.30 5.51 -4.27
C GLU A 38 -9.03 4.76 -3.89
N SER A 39 -9.12 3.42 -3.85
CA SER A 39 -7.96 2.54 -3.73
C SER A 39 -8.01 1.39 -4.74
N LYS A 40 -6.88 1.06 -5.37
CA LYS A 40 -6.74 -0.12 -6.25
C LYS A 40 -5.55 -0.96 -5.84
N ILE A 41 -5.61 -2.26 -6.15
CA ILE A 41 -4.49 -3.18 -5.95
C ILE A 41 -4.24 -3.96 -7.24
N TYR A 42 -2.99 -3.93 -7.70
CA TYR A 42 -2.52 -4.63 -8.88
C TYR A 42 -1.36 -5.54 -8.54
N ARG A 43 -1.29 -6.70 -9.18
CA ARG A 43 -0.07 -7.53 -9.21
C ARG A 43 0.84 -6.99 -10.31
N ILE A 44 2.13 -6.83 -10.01
CA ILE A 44 3.15 -6.45 -10.99
C ILE A 44 3.65 -7.71 -11.67
N VAL A 45 3.18 -7.95 -12.90
CA VAL A 45 3.46 -9.18 -13.66
C VAL A 45 4.94 -9.28 -14.07
N THR A 46 5.64 -8.16 -14.23
CA THR A 46 7.05 -8.13 -14.63
C THR A 46 8.03 -8.38 -13.49
N HIS A 47 7.56 -8.40 -12.23
CA HIS A 47 8.38 -8.57 -11.02
C HIS A 47 7.87 -9.78 -10.23
N ASP A 48 7.75 -10.89 -10.93
CA ASP A 48 7.39 -12.20 -10.40
C ASP A 48 8.61 -13.11 -10.50
N ASP A 49 9.15 -13.52 -9.35
CA ASP A 49 10.33 -14.38 -9.24
C ASP A 49 9.97 -15.65 -8.44
N GLU A 50 10.82 -16.68 -8.43
CA GLU A 50 10.51 -17.95 -7.77
C GLU A 50 10.13 -17.80 -6.29
N ASN A 51 10.71 -16.82 -5.59
CA ASN A 51 10.53 -16.63 -4.15
C ASN A 51 9.71 -15.39 -3.76
N SER A 52 9.42 -14.49 -4.71
CA SER A 52 8.74 -13.23 -4.41
C SER A 52 7.78 -12.80 -5.51
N VAL A 53 6.76 -12.04 -5.10
CA VAL A 53 5.80 -11.39 -6.01
C VAL A 53 5.64 -9.95 -5.59
N SER A 54 5.42 -9.06 -6.56
CA SER A 54 5.24 -7.63 -6.29
C SER A 54 3.82 -7.17 -6.55
N TYR A 55 3.33 -6.26 -5.73
CA TYR A 55 2.04 -5.61 -5.86
C TYR A 55 2.19 -4.10 -5.86
N SER A 56 1.27 -3.40 -6.51
CA SER A 56 1.09 -1.95 -6.47
C SER A 56 -0.26 -1.66 -5.81
N ILE A 57 -0.21 -1.00 -4.65
CA ILE A 57 -1.39 -0.46 -3.97
C ILE A 57 -1.45 1.02 -4.34
N GLN A 58 -2.54 1.43 -4.97
CA GLN A 58 -2.75 2.77 -5.47
C GLN A 58 -3.81 3.46 -4.63
N LEU A 59 -3.47 4.61 -4.04
CA LEU A 59 -4.36 5.42 -3.23
C LEU A 59 -4.53 6.79 -3.88
N PHE A 60 -5.75 7.14 -4.28
CA PHE A 60 -6.05 8.34 -5.04
C PHE A 60 -6.58 9.46 -4.14
N ALA A 61 -6.04 10.67 -4.30
CA ALA A 61 -6.40 11.87 -3.54
C ALA A 61 -6.67 13.05 -4.46
N HIS A 62 -7.55 13.97 -4.05
CA HIS A 62 -7.84 15.18 -4.81
C HIS A 62 -6.73 16.21 -4.69
N HIS A 63 -6.12 16.33 -3.51
CA HIS A 63 -5.08 17.30 -3.20
C HIS A 63 -3.81 16.60 -2.70
N ILE A 64 -2.65 17.22 -2.96
CA ILE A 64 -1.38 16.68 -2.47
C ILE A 64 -1.29 16.76 -0.94
N GLU A 65 -1.94 17.76 -0.36
CA GLU A 65 -2.04 17.98 1.08
C GLU A 65 -2.70 16.80 1.79
N ASP A 66 -3.70 16.14 1.16
CA ASP A 66 -4.37 14.97 1.73
C ASP A 66 -3.37 13.81 1.94
N VAL A 67 -2.49 13.59 0.95
CA VAL A 67 -1.43 12.58 1.02
C VAL A 67 -0.41 12.92 2.10
N VAL A 68 0.03 14.18 2.14
CA VAL A 68 1.01 14.65 3.13
C VAL A 68 0.45 14.52 4.55
N GLN A 69 -0.81 14.91 4.77
CA GLN A 69 -1.46 14.79 6.07
C GLN A 69 -1.67 13.34 6.47
N TYR A 70 -2.09 12.47 5.54
CA TYR A 70 -2.18 11.04 5.79
C TYR A 70 -0.84 10.46 6.27
N LEU A 71 0.25 10.76 5.55
CA LEU A 71 1.58 10.29 5.92
C LEU A 71 2.04 10.84 7.27
N ALA A 72 1.74 12.10 7.59
CA ALA A 72 2.09 12.69 8.87
C ALA A 72 1.31 12.09 10.05
N GLN A 73 0.04 11.72 9.85
CA GLN A 73 -0.88 11.32 10.93
C GLN A 73 -0.97 9.80 11.14
N HIS A 74 -0.76 9.00 10.09
CA HIS A 74 -1.07 7.58 10.11
C HIS A 74 0.13 6.64 9.89
N THR A 75 1.34 7.19 9.71
CA THR A 75 2.57 6.36 9.61
C THR A 75 2.76 5.49 10.86
N ASP A 76 2.55 6.05 12.05
CA ASP A 76 2.82 5.33 13.30
C ASP A 76 1.80 4.25 13.64
N THR A 77 0.61 4.26 13.01
CA THR A 77 -0.49 3.35 13.34
C THR A 77 -0.74 2.34 12.24
N ILE A 78 -1.09 2.78 11.04
CA ILE A 78 -1.51 1.90 9.94
C ILE A 78 -0.29 1.27 9.25
N ILE A 79 0.70 2.09 8.91
CA ILE A 79 1.92 1.63 8.22
C ILE A 79 2.76 0.76 9.16
N GLU A 80 2.91 1.17 10.42
CA GLU A 80 3.63 0.37 11.40
C GLU A 80 2.97 -0.98 11.68
N THR A 81 1.63 -1.05 11.73
CA THR A 81 0.91 -2.34 11.91
C THR A 81 1.20 -3.30 10.76
N HIS A 82 1.18 -2.81 9.51
CA HIS A 82 1.57 -3.62 8.34
C HIS A 82 3.03 -4.07 8.45
N ARG A 83 3.94 -3.14 8.77
CA ARG A 83 5.38 -3.43 8.90
C ARG A 83 5.67 -4.50 9.94
N GLN A 84 5.05 -4.40 11.12
CA GLN A 84 5.27 -5.35 12.21
C GLN A 84 4.69 -6.73 11.90
N ARG A 85 3.49 -6.80 11.32
CA ARG A 85 2.84 -8.07 11.00
C ARG A 85 3.65 -8.91 10.00
N PHE A 86 4.23 -8.26 9.00
CA PHE A 86 4.98 -8.93 7.91
C PHE A 86 6.48 -8.70 8.00
N LYS A 87 6.99 -8.41 9.20
CA LYS A 87 8.39 -8.09 9.45
C LYS A 87 9.34 -9.09 8.78
N ASP A 88 10.38 -8.58 8.14
CA ASP A 88 11.44 -9.34 7.44
C ASP A 88 10.94 -10.22 6.28
N ARG A 89 9.68 -10.06 5.84
CA ARG A 89 9.10 -10.83 4.72
C ARG A 89 8.55 -9.97 3.58
N HIS A 90 8.80 -8.66 3.64
CA HIS A 90 8.35 -7.72 2.62
C HIS A 90 9.37 -6.59 2.42
N VAL A 91 9.32 -5.99 1.24
CA VAL A 91 10.02 -4.74 0.90
C VAL A 91 9.00 -3.74 0.36
N VAL A 92 9.13 -2.47 0.72
CA VAL A 92 8.20 -1.41 0.30
C VAL A 92 8.95 -0.30 -0.41
N PHE A 93 8.38 0.19 -1.50
CA PHE A 93 8.84 1.38 -2.22
C PHE A 93 7.64 2.25 -2.56
N ASN A 94 7.71 3.54 -2.23
CA ASN A 94 6.59 4.47 -2.39
C ASN A 94 6.90 5.54 -3.43
N THR A 95 5.90 5.90 -4.21
CA THR A 95 5.96 7.01 -5.17
C THR A 95 4.71 7.87 -5.04
N LEU A 96 4.87 9.18 -5.23
CA LEU A 96 3.78 10.13 -5.31
C LEU A 96 3.74 10.68 -6.73
N LEU A 97 2.60 10.49 -7.41
CA LEU A 97 2.39 10.82 -8.80
C LEU A 97 1.29 11.87 -8.93
N GLU A 98 1.39 12.69 -9.96
CA GLU A 98 0.37 13.65 -10.38
C GLU A 98 -0.18 13.21 -11.75
N GLU A 99 -1.50 13.23 -11.89
CA GLU A 99 -2.19 13.06 -13.17
C GLU A 99 -2.12 14.36 -13.98
N VAL A 100 -1.77 14.25 -15.27
CA VAL A 100 -1.59 15.36 -16.22
C VAL A 100 -2.69 15.45 -17.27
#